data_AF-A0A0F9SSA8-F1
#
_entry.id   AF-A0A0F9SSA8-F1
#
_cell.length_a   1.000
_cell.length_b   1.000
_cell.length_c   1.000
_cell.angle_alpha   90.00
_cell.angle_beta   90.00
_cell.angle_gamma   90.00
#
_symmetry.space_group_name_H-M   'P 1'
#
loop_
_entity.id
_entity.type
_entity.pdbx_description
1 polymer ?
#
loop_
_entity_poly.entity_id
_entity_poly.type
_entity_poly.pdbx_seq_one_letter_code
_entity_poly.pdbx_strand_id
1 'polypeptide(L)'
;MPYKDKVRQRECNRQYSLSHKKERALWMKLYRQRPEVVIKRREYQRKYSRRYRAAHPEITAKRRKEFNQSHRSQVNAYVRARKRKLRQEVIAHFGSKCVHCGFSDWRALQIDHINGGGSEIFKTNYCVSTYYKTLLRETPGENFQLLCANCNQIKRYTNYEGVVRD
;
A
#
# COMPACT_ATOMS: atom_id res chain seq x y z
N MET A 1 -29.96 -15.57 46.46
CA MET A 1 -28.88 -15.83 45.48
C MET A 1 -28.04 -17.01 45.97
N PRO A 2 -27.84 -18.07 45.18
CA PRO A 2 -27.49 -19.38 45.72
C PRO A 2 -25.97 -19.57 45.82
N TYR A 3 -25.27 -18.72 46.56
CA TYR A 3 -23.89 -19.02 46.98
C TYR A 3 -23.62 -18.37 48.34
N LYS A 4 -23.91 -19.12 49.42
CA LYS A 4 -23.64 -18.69 50.80
C LYS A 4 -22.16 -18.84 51.21
N ASP A 5 -21.35 -19.56 50.42
CA ASP A 5 -19.92 -19.77 50.67
C ASP A 5 -19.10 -19.46 49.40
N LYS A 6 -18.33 -18.38 49.47
CA LYS A 6 -17.49 -17.87 48.37
C LYS A 6 -16.24 -18.72 48.13
N VAL A 7 -15.74 -19.45 49.13
CA VAL A 7 -14.55 -20.30 49.00
C VAL A 7 -14.92 -21.54 48.19
N ARG A 8 -16.00 -22.21 48.60
CA ARG A 8 -16.54 -23.37 47.89
C ARG A 8 -16.96 -23.05 46.46
N GLN A 9 -17.52 -21.86 46.23
CA GLN A 9 -17.86 -21.39 44.89
C GLN A 9 -16.61 -21.23 44.01
N ARG A 10 -15.53 -20.63 44.52
CA ARG A 10 -14.26 -20.47 43.78
C ARG A 10 -13.63 -21.81 43.44
N GLU A 11 -13.66 -22.76 44.36
CA GLU A 11 -13.12 -24.09 44.15
C GLU A 11 -13.92 -24.86 43.09
N CYS A 12 -15.25 -24.84 43.15
CA CYS A 12 -16.11 -25.43 42.13
C CYS A 12 -15.85 -24.81 40.75
N ASN A 13 -15.77 -23.48 40.66
CA ASN A 13 -15.45 -22.78 39.41
C ASN A 13 -14.07 -23.14 38.86
N ARG A 14 -13.07 -23.33 39.74
CA ARG A 14 -11.71 -23.75 39.37
C ARG A 14 -11.73 -25.17 38.80
N GLN A 15 -12.36 -26.11 39.49
CA GLN A 15 -12.47 -27.51 39.03
C GLN A 15 -13.21 -27.59 37.70
N TYR A 16 -14.33 -26.87 37.56
CA TYR A 16 -15.06 -26.75 36.30
C TYR A 16 -14.20 -26.18 35.17
N SER A 17 -13.45 -25.11 35.42
CA SER A 17 -12.57 -24.51 34.41
C SER A 17 -11.40 -25.42 34.02
N LEU A 18 -10.94 -26.30 34.92
CA LEU A 18 -9.89 -27.27 34.63
C LEU A 18 -10.44 -28.43 33.80
N SER A 19 -11.57 -29.02 34.20
CA SER A 19 -12.19 -30.13 33.48
C SER A 19 -12.65 -29.75 32.06
N HIS A 20 -13.06 -28.49 31.86
CA HIS A 20 -13.53 -28.00 30.55
C HIS A 20 -12.48 -27.14 29.83
N LYS A 21 -11.21 -27.19 30.23
CA LYS A 21 -10.13 -26.34 29.68
C LYS A 21 -10.00 -26.49 28.16
N LYS A 22 -10.03 -27.72 27.65
CA LYS A 22 -9.89 -28.02 26.21
C LYS A 22 -11.08 -27.50 25.41
N GLU A 23 -12.29 -27.76 25.89
CA GLU A 23 -13.53 -27.32 25.26
C GLU A 23 -13.64 -25.79 25.25
N ARG A 24 -13.30 -25.13 26.36
CA ARG A 24 -13.24 -23.67 26.44
C ARG A 24 -12.20 -23.10 25.48
N ALA A 25 -11.03 -23.72 25.35
CA ALA A 25 -10.01 -23.30 24.39
C ALA A 25 -10.51 -23.45 22.94
N LEU A 26 -11.19 -24.56 22.62
CA LEU A 26 -11.81 -24.79 21.32
C LEU A 26 -12.91 -23.77 21.04
N TRP A 27 -13.83 -23.55 21.99
CA TRP A 27 -14.88 -22.55 21.90
C TRP A 27 -14.30 -21.15 21.68
N MET A 28 -13.27 -20.76 22.44
CA MET A 28 -12.57 -19.48 22.25
C MET A 28 -11.92 -19.37 20.87
N LYS A 29 -11.34 -20.45 20.36
CA LYS A 29 -10.75 -20.49 19.02
C LYS A 29 -11.83 -20.27 17.95
N LEU A 30 -12.95 -20.99 18.03
CA LEU A 30 -14.08 -20.86 17.11
C LEU A 30 -14.74 -19.48 17.20
N TYR A 31 -14.99 -18.99 18.41
CA TYR A 31 -15.54 -17.66 18.67
C TYR A 31 -14.68 -16.56 18.05
N ARG A 32 -13.35 -16.63 18.18
CA ARG A 32 -12.41 -15.66 17.58
C ARG A 32 -12.40 -15.66 16.06
N GLN A 33 -12.82 -16.75 15.44
CA GLN A 33 -12.90 -16.90 13.98
C GLN A 33 -14.22 -16.40 13.41
N ARG A 34 -15.23 -16.16 14.26
CA ARG A 34 -16.51 -15.65 13.80
C ARG A 34 -16.35 -14.30 13.08
N PRO A 35 -16.97 -14.10 11.91
CA PRO A 35 -16.75 -12.92 11.09
C PRO A 35 -16.95 -11.60 11.85
N GLU A 36 -18.02 -11.49 12.64
CA GLU A 36 -18.35 -10.30 13.43
C GLU A 36 -17.29 -9.98 14.49
N VAL A 37 -16.68 -11.00 15.09
CA VAL A 37 -15.62 -10.86 16.09
C VAL A 37 -14.32 -10.43 15.39
N VAL A 38 -14.01 -11.03 14.24
CA VAL A 38 -12.83 -10.68 13.44
C VAL A 38 -12.92 -9.22 12.97
N ILE A 39 -14.08 -8.78 12.48
CA ILE A 39 -14.32 -7.41 12.03
C ILE A 39 -14.14 -6.42 13.18
N LYS A 40 -14.85 -6.62 14.30
CA LYS A 40 -14.72 -5.75 15.49
C LYS A 40 -13.29 -5.67 16.00
N ARG A 41 -12.57 -6.80 16.03
CA ARG A 41 -11.16 -6.85 16.45
C ARG A 41 -10.27 -6.05 15.50
N ARG A 42 -10.43 -6.21 14.18
CA ARG A 42 -9.66 -5.46 13.17
C ARG A 42 -9.90 -3.95 13.30
N GLU A 43 -11.14 -3.54 13.49
CA GLU A 43 -11.50 -2.13 13.71
C GLU A 43 -10.86 -1.57 14.97
N TYR A 44 -10.97 -2.29 16.09
CA TYR A 44 -10.33 -1.90 17.35
C TYR A 44 -8.82 -1.78 17.18
N GLN A 45 -8.16 -2.78 16.59
CA GLN A 45 -6.72 -2.77 16.36
C GLN A 45 -6.27 -1.62 15.46
N ARG A 46 -7.06 -1.28 14.43
CA ARG A 46 -6.79 -0.14 13.55
C ARG A 46 -6.89 1.18 14.32
N LYS A 47 -7.95 1.38 15.10
CA LYS A 47 -8.15 2.58 15.95
C LYS A 47 -7.04 2.71 16.98
N TYR A 48 -6.73 1.63 17.70
CA TYR A 48 -5.65 1.58 18.68
C TYR A 48 -4.29 1.89 18.05
N SER A 49 -3.93 1.23 16.95
CA SER A 49 -2.67 1.47 16.24
C SER A 49 -2.52 2.91 15.77
N ARG A 50 -3.62 3.53 15.28
CA ARG A 50 -3.62 4.95 14.89
C ARG A 50 -3.32 5.85 16.08
N ARG A 51 -4.02 5.64 17.21
CA ARG A 51 -3.82 6.41 18.45
C ARG A 51 -2.40 6.24 18.98
N TYR A 52 -1.90 5.00 19.04
CA TYR A 52 -0.54 4.69 19.50
C TYR A 52 0.53 5.38 18.65
N ARG A 53 0.41 5.34 17.31
CA ARG A 53 1.36 6.04 16.43
C ARG A 53 1.34 7.55 16.62
N ALA A 54 0.16 8.14 16.84
CA ALA A 54 0.01 9.57 17.08
C ALA A 54 0.56 9.99 18.45
N ALA A 55 0.36 9.18 19.49
CA ALA A 55 0.86 9.44 20.84
C ALA A 55 2.37 9.18 21.00
N HIS A 56 2.96 8.34 20.14
CA HIS A 56 4.36 7.92 20.24
C HIS A 56 5.12 8.06 18.90
N PRO A 57 5.17 9.25 18.30
CA PRO A 57 5.77 9.45 16.98
C PRO A 57 7.26 9.09 16.97
N GLU A 58 8.02 9.48 18.00
CA GLU A 58 9.46 9.20 18.09
C GLU A 58 9.77 7.71 18.22
N ILE A 59 9.08 7.01 19.13
CA ILE A 59 9.26 5.55 19.33
C ILE A 59 8.93 4.81 18.04
N THR A 60 7.85 5.19 17.36
CA THR A 60 7.46 4.54 16.10
C THR A 60 8.42 4.86 14.96
N ALA A 61 8.99 6.06 14.90
CA ALA A 61 10.00 6.44 13.92
C ALA A 61 11.33 5.68 14.17
N LYS A 62 11.78 5.59 15.42
CA LYS A 62 12.98 4.85 15.83
C LYS A 62 12.87 3.37 15.45
N ARG A 63 11.79 2.69 15.86
CA ARG A 63 11.54 1.28 15.50
C ARG A 63 11.52 1.05 13.99
N ARG A 64 10.90 1.97 13.23
CA ARG A 64 10.89 1.91 11.75
C ARG A 64 12.29 2.04 11.17
N LYS A 65 13.11 2.96 11.69
CA LYS A 65 14.49 3.17 11.26
C LYS A 65 15.34 1.91 11.52
N GLU A 66 15.29 1.36 12.73
CA GLU A 66 16.01 0.15 13.12
C GLU A 66 15.61 -1.06 12.26
N PHE A 67 14.31 -1.23 12.00
CA PHE A 67 13.81 -2.27 11.11
C PHE A 67 14.33 -2.09 9.66
N ASN A 68 14.20 -0.88 9.11
CA ASN A 68 14.67 -0.58 7.76
C ASN A 68 16.19 -0.75 7.60
N GLN A 69 16.96 -0.48 8.66
CA GLN A 69 18.41 -0.69 8.65
C GLN A 69 18.76 -2.18 8.67
N SER A 70 18.17 -2.93 9.60
CA SER A 70 18.42 -4.38 9.75
C SER A 70 17.88 -5.22 8.59
N HIS A 71 16.87 -4.73 7.87
CA HIS A 71 16.21 -5.45 6.76
C HIS A 71 16.31 -4.68 5.43
N ARG A 72 17.35 -3.84 5.26
CA ARG A 72 17.48 -2.90 4.13
C ARG A 72 17.28 -3.55 2.76
N SER A 73 17.92 -4.70 2.51
CA SER A 73 17.83 -5.41 1.22
C SER A 73 16.39 -5.86 0.93
N GLN A 74 15.71 -6.44 1.91
CA GLN A 74 14.34 -6.93 1.81
C GLN A 74 13.35 -5.76 1.62
N VAL A 75 13.51 -4.68 2.39
CA VAL A 75 12.71 -3.47 2.23
C VAL A 75 12.90 -2.89 0.83
N ASN A 76 14.13 -2.80 0.35
CA ASN A 76 14.41 -2.31 -1.00
C ASN A 76 13.81 -3.20 -2.09
N ALA A 77 13.94 -4.52 -1.97
CA ALA A 77 13.34 -5.47 -2.90
C ALA A 77 11.81 -5.33 -2.93
N TYR A 78 11.18 -5.23 -1.77
CA TYR A 78 9.74 -5.00 -1.64
C TYR A 78 9.30 -3.68 -2.29
N VAL A 79 10.01 -2.58 -2.03
CA VAL A 79 9.70 -1.28 -2.63
C VAL A 79 9.86 -1.31 -4.16
N ARG A 80 10.91 -1.97 -4.68
CA ARG A 80 11.13 -2.14 -6.12
C ARG A 80 10.01 -2.95 -6.76
N ALA A 81 9.64 -4.09 -6.17
CA ALA A 81 8.56 -4.93 -6.65
C ALA A 81 7.22 -4.18 -6.68
N ARG A 82 6.91 -3.43 -5.60
CA ARG A 82 5.71 -2.61 -5.52
C ARG A 82 5.67 -1.50 -6.59
N LYS A 83 6.79 -0.81 -6.81
CA LYS A 83 6.89 0.22 -7.87
C LYS A 83 6.72 -0.39 -9.27
N ARG A 84 7.31 -1.56 -9.52
CA ARG A 84 7.18 -2.29 -10.79
C ARG A 84 5.72 -2.68 -11.06
N LYS A 85 5.05 -3.27 -10.07
CA LYS A 85 3.64 -3.67 -10.19
C LYS A 85 2.77 -2.46 -10.54
N LEU A 86 2.92 -1.38 -9.78
CA LEU A 86 2.14 -0.16 -10.01
C LEU A 86 2.41 0.49 -11.38
N ARG A 87 3.66 0.43 -11.86
CA ARG A 87 4.01 0.87 -13.21
C ARG A 87 3.31 0.03 -14.28
N GLN A 88 3.28 -1.30 -14.11
CA GLN A 88 2.59 -2.20 -15.04
C GLN A 88 1.09 -1.95 -15.05
N GLU A 89 0.47 -1.70 -13.89
CA GLU A 89 -0.94 -1.30 -13.78
C GLU A 89 -1.22 -0.02 -14.59
N VAL A 90 -0.37 1.00 -14.46
CA VAL A 90 -0.48 2.23 -15.27
C VAL A 90 -0.33 1.93 -16.76
N ILE A 91 0.71 1.19 -17.16
CA ILE A 91 0.92 0.86 -18.58
C ILE A 91 -0.29 0.12 -19.15
N ALA A 92 -0.88 -0.80 -18.38
CA ALA A 92 -2.10 -1.50 -18.77
C ALA A 92 -3.29 -0.55 -18.92
N HIS A 93 -3.48 0.37 -17.96
CA HIS A 93 -4.53 1.39 -18.00
C HIS A 93 -4.45 2.26 -19.27
N PHE A 94 -3.24 2.56 -19.75
CA PHE A 94 -3.00 3.33 -20.98
C PHE A 94 -2.87 2.48 -22.25
N GLY A 95 -3.36 1.22 -22.25
CA GLY A 95 -3.48 0.39 -23.46
C GLY A 95 -2.26 -0.47 -23.80
N SER A 96 -1.21 -0.49 -22.97
CA SER A 96 -0.03 -1.38 -23.09
C SER A 96 0.81 -1.25 -24.36
N LYS A 97 0.57 -0.24 -25.20
CA LYS A 97 1.28 -0.03 -26.46
C LYS A 97 1.54 1.45 -26.68
N CYS A 98 2.62 1.75 -27.40
CA CYS A 98 2.88 3.08 -27.91
C CYS A 98 1.74 3.49 -28.85
N VAL A 99 1.08 4.62 -28.57
CA VAL A 99 -0.03 5.13 -29.40
C VAL A 99 0.44 5.55 -30.80
N HIS A 100 1.73 5.83 -30.98
CA HIS A 100 2.29 6.28 -32.26
C HIS A 100 2.80 5.13 -33.15
N CYS A 101 3.53 4.15 -32.59
CA CYS A 101 4.21 3.11 -33.38
C CYS A 101 3.83 1.68 -32.99
N GLY A 102 2.92 1.48 -32.03
CA GLY A 102 2.45 0.15 -31.62
C GLY A 102 3.43 -0.68 -30.79
N PHE A 103 4.66 -0.22 -30.55
CA PHE A 103 5.65 -0.90 -29.71
C PHE A 103 5.05 -1.22 -28.32
N SER A 104 5.26 -2.43 -27.81
CA SER A 104 4.51 -2.96 -26.66
C SER A 104 5.36 -3.49 -25.50
N ASP A 105 6.69 -3.39 -25.55
CA ASP A 105 7.52 -3.80 -24.42
C ASP A 105 7.43 -2.75 -23.30
N TRP A 106 6.70 -3.09 -22.24
CA TRP A 106 6.48 -2.24 -21.07
C TRP A 106 7.79 -1.71 -20.43
N ARG A 107 8.92 -2.39 -20.64
CA ARG A 107 10.24 -1.95 -20.14
C ARG A 107 10.69 -0.65 -20.80
N ALA A 108 10.26 -0.37 -22.04
CA ALA A 108 10.63 0.81 -22.81
C ALA A 108 9.43 1.73 -23.16
N LEU A 109 8.27 1.52 -22.53
CA LEU A 109 7.15 2.46 -22.60
C LEU A 109 7.28 3.60 -21.59
N GLN A 110 6.77 4.77 -21.91
CA GLN A 110 6.85 6.00 -21.12
C GLN A 110 5.50 6.70 -21.13
N ILE A 111 5.13 7.25 -19.97
CA ILE A 111 3.97 8.15 -19.87
C ILE A 111 4.47 9.54 -20.24
N ASP A 112 3.81 10.12 -21.23
CA ASP A 112 4.10 11.44 -21.76
C ASP A 112 2.89 12.37 -21.59
N HIS A 113 3.15 13.66 -21.48
CA HIS A 113 2.09 14.67 -21.44
C HIS A 113 1.80 15.14 -22.86
N ILE A 114 0.54 15.00 -23.30
CA ILE A 114 0.14 15.33 -24.67
C ILE A 114 0.46 16.80 -24.99
N ASN A 115 0.16 17.70 -24.06
CA ASN A 115 0.38 19.15 -24.20
C ASN A 115 1.75 19.64 -23.64
N GLY A 116 2.70 18.72 -23.40
CA GLY A 116 3.98 19.05 -22.77
C GLY A 116 3.88 19.35 -21.27
N GLY A 117 4.86 20.06 -20.70
CA GLY A 117 4.84 20.48 -19.29
C GLY A 117 5.22 19.40 -18.27
N GLY A 118 5.75 18.25 -18.70
CA GLY A 118 6.12 17.17 -17.79
C GLY A 118 7.18 17.52 -16.73
N SER A 119 7.94 18.60 -16.93
CA SER A 119 8.90 19.15 -15.96
C SER A 119 8.23 19.84 -14.77
N GLU A 120 7.00 20.33 -14.91
CA GLU A 120 6.27 21.05 -13.87
C GLU A 120 5.83 20.13 -12.72
N ILE A 121 5.50 18.86 -13.02
CA ILE A 121 5.04 17.89 -12.02
C ILE A 121 6.11 17.58 -10.97
N PHE A 122 7.39 17.66 -11.33
CA PHE A 122 8.50 17.33 -10.42
C PHE A 122 8.88 18.47 -9.45
N LYS A 123 8.27 19.66 -9.56
CA LYS A 123 8.52 20.78 -8.64
C LYS A 123 7.86 20.60 -7.27
N THR A 124 6.92 19.67 -7.14
CA THR A 124 6.31 19.31 -5.84
C THR A 124 6.85 17.96 -5.36
N ASN A 125 6.94 17.74 -4.04
CA ASN A 125 7.46 16.53 -3.37
C ASN A 125 6.70 15.23 -3.72
N TYR A 126 6.66 14.88 -5.00
CA TYR A 126 5.83 13.83 -5.57
C TYR A 126 6.60 12.52 -5.55
N CYS A 127 6.20 11.59 -4.68
CA CYS A 127 6.78 10.26 -4.72
C CYS A 127 6.25 9.50 -5.96
N VAL A 128 7.09 8.69 -6.61
CA VAL A 128 6.73 7.88 -7.79
C VAL A 128 5.45 7.05 -7.59
N SER A 129 5.20 6.56 -6.37
CA SER A 129 3.98 5.82 -6.08
C SER A 129 2.72 6.69 -6.08
N THR A 130 2.83 7.95 -5.69
CA THR A 130 1.70 8.89 -5.83
C THR A 130 1.49 9.17 -7.31
N TYR A 131 2.57 9.34 -8.09
CA TYR A 131 2.50 9.67 -9.52
C TYR A 131 1.69 8.64 -10.29
N TYR A 132 2.05 7.38 -10.15
CA TYR A 132 1.30 6.31 -10.79
C TYR A 132 -0.14 6.18 -10.29
N LYS A 133 -0.42 6.44 -9.02
CA LYS A 133 -1.81 6.41 -8.52
C LYS A 133 -2.67 7.52 -9.10
N THR A 134 -2.07 8.67 -9.37
CA THR A 134 -2.76 9.80 -10.02
C THR A 134 -3.04 9.45 -11.47
N LEU A 135 -2.06 8.92 -12.20
CA LEU A 135 -2.27 8.44 -13.58
C LEU A 135 -3.37 7.39 -13.71
N LEU A 136 -3.54 6.51 -12.72
CA LEU A 136 -4.64 5.54 -12.71
C LEU A 136 -6.05 6.17 -12.55
N ARG A 137 -6.13 7.46 -12.26
CA ARG A 137 -7.39 8.23 -12.18
C ARG A 137 -7.60 9.12 -13.41
N GLU A 138 -6.58 9.26 -14.24
CA GLU A 138 -6.64 10.04 -15.47
C GLU A 138 -7.27 9.21 -16.58
N THR A 139 -7.94 9.88 -17.51
CA THR A 139 -8.43 9.26 -18.74
C THR A 139 -7.27 9.14 -19.75
N PRO A 140 -6.99 7.94 -20.29
CA PRO A 140 -6.02 7.78 -21.37
C PRO A 140 -6.39 8.64 -22.58
N GLY A 141 -5.44 9.42 -23.09
CA GLY A 141 -5.64 10.25 -24.28
C GLY A 141 -6.14 11.67 -24.03
N GLU A 142 -6.50 12.04 -22.79
CA GLU A 142 -6.87 13.43 -22.47
C GLU A 142 -5.63 14.29 -22.16
N ASN A 143 -4.98 14.03 -21.01
CA ASN A 143 -3.79 14.78 -20.58
C ASN A 143 -2.50 14.00 -20.82
N PHE A 144 -2.59 12.68 -20.85
CA PHE A 144 -1.47 11.76 -20.86
C PHE A 144 -1.61 10.72 -21.97
N GLN A 145 -0.48 10.35 -22.55
CA GLN A 145 -0.36 9.30 -23.55
C GLN A 145 0.77 8.32 -23.22
N LEU A 146 0.69 7.12 -23.80
CA LEU A 146 1.72 6.10 -23.67
C LEU A 146 2.55 6.04 -24.95
N LEU A 147 3.83 6.35 -24.85
CA LEU A 147 4.78 6.33 -25.96
C LEU A 147 5.91 5.34 -25.69
N CYS A 148 6.54 4.79 -26.73
CA CYS A 148 7.83 4.15 -26.54
C CYS A 148 8.92 5.21 -26.34
N ALA A 149 10.06 4.81 -25.78
CA ALA A 149 11.18 5.70 -25.52
C ALA A 149 11.61 6.50 -26.76
N ASN A 150 11.60 5.90 -27.94
CA ASN A 150 11.98 6.59 -29.17
C ASN A 150 10.95 7.64 -29.60
N CYS A 151 9.66 7.29 -29.66
CA CYS A 151 8.60 8.23 -30.01
C CYS A 151 8.51 9.40 -29.02
N ASN A 152 8.70 9.13 -27.72
CA ASN A 152 8.75 10.18 -26.71
C ASN A 152 9.90 11.16 -26.95
N GLN A 153 11.11 10.66 -27.25
CA GLN A 153 12.26 11.53 -27.52
C GLN A 153 12.11 12.33 -28.81
N ILE A 154 11.54 11.73 -29.87
CA ILE A 154 11.23 12.43 -31.12
C ILE A 154 10.26 13.58 -30.84
N LYS A 155 9.14 13.32 -30.13
CA LYS A 155 8.18 14.36 -29.74
C LYS A 155 8.86 15.51 -29.00
N ARG A 156 9.71 15.21 -28.02
CA ARG A 156 10.42 16.23 -27.25
C ARG A 156 11.29 17.12 -28.13
N TYR A 157 12.02 16.53 -29.07
CA TYR A 157 12.85 17.29 -30.02
C TYR A 157 12.00 18.15 -30.95
N THR A 158 10.96 17.57 -31.57
CA THR A 158 10.06 18.27 -32.49
C THR A 158 9.32 19.43 -31.82
N ASN A 159 8.91 19.25 -30.56
CA ASN A 159 8.14 20.25 -29.82
C ASN A 159 9.02 21.22 -29.01
N TYR A 160 10.35 21.11 -29.07
CA TYR A 160 11.29 21.89 -28.26
C TYR A 160 11.01 21.78 -26.74
N GLU A 161 10.56 20.62 -26.28
CA GLU A 161 10.19 20.40 -24.87
C GLU A 161 11.43 20.30 -23.98
N GLY A 162 11.57 21.27 -23.07
CA GLY A 162 12.66 21.32 -22.09
C GLY A 162 13.91 22.06 -22.56
N VAL A 163 13.82 22.82 -23.65
CA VAL A 163 14.86 23.76 -24.09
C VAL A 163 14.54 25.14 -23.52
N VAL A 164 15.50 25.79 -22.86
CA VAL A 164 15.42 27.22 -22.57
C VAL A 164 15.66 27.91 -23.91
N ARG A 165 14.66 28.60 -24.45
CA ARG A 165 14.86 29.42 -25.65
C ARG A 165 15.67 30.64 -25.22
N ASP A 166 16.84 30.82 -25.82
CA ASP A 166 17.64 32.04 -25.72
C ASP A 166 16.89 33.21 -26.38
#